data_AF-A0A7Z6YCA2-F1
#
_entry.id   AF-A0A7Z6YCA2-F1
#
_cell.length_a   1.000
_cell.length_b   1.000
_cell.length_c   1.000
_cell.angle_alpha   90.00
_cell.angle_beta   90.00
_cell.angle_gamma   90.00
#
_symmetry.space_group_name_H-M   'P 1'
#
loop_
_entity.id
_entity.type
_entity.pdbx_description
1 polymer ?
#
loop_
_entity_poly.entity_id
_entity_poly.type
_entity_poly.pdbx_seq_one_letter_code
_entity_poly.pdbx_strand_id
1 'polypeptide(L)'
;KNAVYFANEYDSSPCAFRYPRGSFALKEGVFEPSGFVLGRSELLKKEGEILLIGYGNGVGRAHLVQLALKEKNIECALLDLRFLKPLDPNLSAIIAPYQKLYVFSDNYKLGGVASAILEFLSEQNILKPVKSFEIMDEFIMHGNTALVEKSLGLDTESLTDAILKDLGQER
;
A
#
# COMPACT_ATOMS: atom_id res chain seq x y z
N LYS A 1 -16.67 -5.48 2.33
CA LYS A 1 -18.05 -5.63 1.81
C LYS A 1 -18.24 -4.83 0.52
N ASN A 2 -17.98 -3.52 0.51
CA ASN A 2 -18.16 -2.65 -0.66
C ASN A 2 -17.43 -3.13 -1.94
N ALA A 3 -16.21 -3.65 -1.82
CA ALA A 3 -15.48 -4.21 -2.97
C ALA A 3 -16.21 -5.41 -3.62
N VAL A 4 -16.89 -6.26 -2.83
CA VAL A 4 -17.66 -7.40 -3.34
C VAL A 4 -18.91 -6.92 -4.06
N TYR A 5 -19.61 -5.92 -3.51
CA TYR A 5 -20.77 -5.31 -4.18
C TYR A 5 -20.37 -4.70 -5.51
N PHE A 6 -19.30 -3.91 -5.54
CA PHE A 6 -18.76 -3.35 -6.78
C PHE A 6 -18.43 -4.44 -7.80
N ALA A 7 -17.72 -5.50 -7.41
CA ALA A 7 -17.35 -6.57 -8.32
C ALA A 7 -18.56 -7.35 -8.85
N ASN A 8 -19.62 -7.51 -8.04
CA ASN A 8 -20.86 -8.18 -8.45
C ASN A 8 -21.70 -7.34 -9.42
N GLU A 9 -21.68 -6.02 -9.27
CA GLU A 9 -22.42 -5.08 -10.13
C GLU A 9 -21.67 -4.71 -11.42
N TYR A 10 -20.37 -4.99 -11.48
CA TYR A 10 -19.54 -4.66 -12.64
C TYR A 10 -19.71 -5.68 -13.77
N ASP A 11 -20.40 -5.29 -14.84
CA ASP A 11 -20.80 -6.16 -15.95
C ASP A 11 -20.08 -5.86 -17.29
N SER A 12 -19.29 -4.79 -17.33
CA SER A 12 -18.77 -4.24 -18.59
C SER A 12 -17.49 -4.93 -19.10
N SER A 13 -16.77 -5.66 -18.24
CA SER A 13 -15.56 -6.43 -18.59
C SER A 13 -15.16 -7.37 -17.44
N PRO A 14 -14.20 -8.29 -17.64
CA PRO A 14 -13.72 -9.14 -16.56
C PRO A 14 -13.20 -8.35 -15.36
N CYS A 15 -13.62 -8.74 -14.16
CA CYS A 15 -13.17 -8.16 -12.89
C CYS A 15 -12.45 -9.22 -12.06
N ALA A 16 -11.32 -8.85 -11.47
CA ALA A 16 -10.63 -9.66 -10.48
C ALA A 16 -10.56 -8.88 -9.17
N PHE A 17 -10.97 -9.51 -8.07
CA PHE A 17 -10.77 -8.99 -6.72
C PHE A 17 -10.03 -10.04 -5.89
N ARG A 18 -9.01 -9.62 -5.15
CA ARG A 18 -8.19 -10.49 -4.29
C ARG A 18 -8.35 -10.02 -2.85
N TYR A 19 -8.47 -10.98 -1.94
CA TYR A 19 -8.53 -10.75 -0.50
C TYR A 19 -7.63 -11.77 0.22
N PRO A 20 -7.07 -11.42 1.39
CA PRO A 20 -6.22 -12.32 2.13
C PRO A 20 -7.04 -13.49 2.69
N ARG A 21 -6.36 -14.60 2.97
CA ARG A 21 -6.94 -15.65 3.82
C ARG A 21 -6.96 -15.15 5.27
N GLY A 22 -8.13 -15.20 5.91
CA GLY A 22 -8.30 -14.70 7.28
C GLY A 22 -8.77 -13.25 7.30
N SER A 23 -8.37 -12.51 8.33
CA SER A 23 -8.75 -11.11 8.53
C SER A 23 -7.75 -10.15 7.90
N PHE A 24 -8.22 -8.98 7.49
CA PHE A 24 -7.35 -7.86 7.17
C PHE A 24 -6.60 -7.37 8.42
N ALA A 25 -5.38 -6.87 8.24
CA ALA A 25 -4.59 -6.23 9.29
C ALA A 25 -5.21 -4.89 9.74
N LEU A 26 -5.92 -4.20 8.83
CA LEU A 26 -6.70 -3.01 9.15
C LEU A 26 -7.96 -3.43 9.91
N LYS A 27 -8.11 -2.96 11.15
CA LYS A 27 -9.29 -3.25 11.97
C LYS A 27 -10.51 -2.49 11.46
N GLU A 28 -11.69 -3.09 11.65
CA GLU A 28 -12.96 -2.46 11.32
C GLU A 28 -13.16 -1.19 12.18
N GLY A 29 -13.73 -0.13 11.57
CA GLY A 29 -13.99 1.15 12.24
C GLY A 29 -12.79 2.10 12.35
N VAL A 30 -11.60 1.72 11.89
CA VAL A 30 -10.44 2.64 11.86
C VAL A 30 -10.64 3.75 10.82
N PHE A 31 -11.15 3.39 9.65
CA PHE A 31 -11.55 4.31 8.59
C PHE A 31 -12.98 3.97 8.16
N GLU A 32 -13.80 4.99 7.94
CA GLU A 32 -15.17 4.79 7.46
C GLU A 32 -15.16 4.21 6.04
N PRO A 33 -15.86 3.09 5.79
CA PRO A 33 -15.83 2.45 4.49
C PRO A 33 -16.62 3.27 3.46
N SER A 34 -15.97 3.73 2.40
CA SER A 34 -16.63 4.39 1.27
C SER A 34 -16.90 3.42 0.10
N GLY A 35 -17.79 3.83 -0.81
CA GLY A 35 -18.08 3.06 -2.03
C GLY A 35 -16.88 2.99 -2.97
N PHE A 36 -16.88 1.99 -3.86
CA PHE A 36 -15.86 1.85 -4.89
C PHE A 36 -16.33 2.53 -6.18
N VAL A 37 -15.43 3.31 -6.79
CA VAL A 37 -15.58 3.85 -8.13
C VAL A 37 -14.41 3.32 -8.94
N LEU A 38 -14.67 2.78 -10.14
CA LEU A 38 -13.65 2.13 -10.96
C LEU A 38 -12.41 3.02 -11.11
N GLY A 39 -11.24 2.48 -10.74
CA GLY A 39 -9.98 3.20 -10.82
C GLY A 39 -9.92 4.42 -9.92
N ARG A 40 -10.57 4.43 -8.75
CA ARG A 40 -10.40 5.50 -7.75
C ARG A 40 -9.74 4.97 -6.50
N SER A 41 -8.67 5.64 -6.11
CA SER A 41 -7.97 5.46 -4.84
C SER A 41 -8.62 6.31 -3.74
N GLU A 42 -8.28 6.05 -2.49
CA GLU A 42 -8.78 6.81 -1.33
C GLU A 42 -7.63 7.26 -0.43
N LEU A 43 -7.52 8.57 -0.24
CA LEU A 43 -6.54 9.14 0.69
C LEU A 43 -7.12 9.15 2.11
N LEU A 44 -6.66 8.20 2.92
CA LEU A 44 -7.16 7.95 4.28
C LEU A 44 -6.58 8.94 5.30
N LYS A 45 -5.34 9.42 5.08
CA LYS A 45 -4.65 10.43 5.89
C LYS A 45 -3.81 11.34 5.01
N LYS A 46 -3.74 12.63 5.34
CA LYS A 46 -3.08 13.68 4.55
C LYS A 46 -2.02 14.47 5.33
N GLU A 47 -1.36 13.83 6.29
CA GLU A 47 -0.35 14.48 7.14
C GLU A 47 1.07 14.10 6.67
N GLY A 48 2.06 14.97 6.92
CA GLY A 48 3.47 14.66 6.65
C GLY A 48 3.95 14.77 5.20
N GLU A 49 5.23 14.47 4.99
CA GLU A 49 5.94 14.67 3.72
C GLU A 49 6.13 13.38 2.90
N ILE A 50 5.87 12.22 3.50
CA ILE A 50 5.96 10.92 2.85
C ILE A 50 4.56 10.30 2.68
N LEU A 51 4.40 9.50 1.62
CA LEU A 51 3.16 8.79 1.33
C LEU A 51 3.36 7.29 1.47
N LEU A 52 2.56 6.67 2.33
CA LEU A 52 2.41 5.22 2.40
C LEU A 52 1.27 4.81 1.47
N ILE A 53 1.55 3.97 0.47
CA ILE A 53 0.59 3.48 -0.51
C ILE A 53 0.33 2.01 -0.22
N GLY A 54 -0.86 1.69 0.28
CA GLY A 54 -1.28 0.33 0.56
C GLY A 54 -2.15 -0.24 -0.56
N TYR A 55 -2.04 -1.54 -0.81
CA TYR A 55 -2.97 -2.29 -1.65
C TYR A 55 -3.40 -3.58 -0.96
N GLY A 56 -4.72 -3.81 -0.89
CA GLY A 56 -5.28 -4.96 -0.17
C GLY A 56 -4.90 -4.96 1.30
N ASN A 57 -4.35 -6.07 1.79
CA ASN A 57 -3.90 -6.16 3.19
C ASN A 57 -2.72 -5.22 3.52
N GLY A 58 -2.00 -4.77 2.49
CA GLY A 58 -0.93 -3.78 2.62
C GLY A 58 -1.40 -2.45 3.20
N VAL A 59 -2.69 -2.08 3.06
CA VAL A 59 -3.25 -0.86 3.67
C VAL A 59 -3.20 -0.93 5.19
N GLY A 60 -3.55 -2.09 5.77
CA GLY A 60 -3.47 -2.31 7.21
C GLY A 60 -2.04 -2.29 7.72
N ARG A 61 -1.13 -2.92 6.97
CA ARG A 61 0.31 -2.92 7.29
C ARG A 61 0.89 -1.50 7.26
N ALA A 62 0.57 -0.72 6.21
CA ALA A 62 0.96 0.68 6.09
C ALA A 62 0.40 1.53 7.24
N HIS A 63 -0.84 1.29 7.67
CA HIS A 63 -1.41 1.98 8.83
C HIS A 63 -0.69 1.65 10.15
N LEU A 64 -0.34 0.39 10.40
CA LEU A 64 0.43 0.01 11.59
C LEU A 64 1.81 0.67 11.60
N VAL A 65 2.49 0.72 10.45
CA VAL A 65 3.76 1.42 10.30
C VAL A 65 3.59 2.94 10.49
N GLN A 66 2.53 3.54 9.96
CA GLN A 66 2.18 4.94 10.21
C GLN A 66 2.05 5.25 11.70
N LEU A 67 1.38 4.39 12.48
CA LEU A 67 1.26 4.58 13.93
C LEU A 67 2.63 4.50 14.62
N ALA A 68 3.47 3.52 14.24
CA ALA A 68 4.82 3.38 14.79
C ALA A 68 5.74 4.57 14.44
N LEU A 69 5.64 5.11 13.22
CA LEU A 69 6.35 6.32 12.80
C LEU A 69 5.87 7.56 13.56
N LYS A 70 4.56 7.66 13.83
CA LYS A 70 3.99 8.75 14.63
C LYS A 70 4.55 8.77 16.05
N GLU A 71 4.79 7.61 16.67
CA GLU A 71 5.49 7.51 17.97
C GLU A 71 6.94 8.04 17.93
N LYS A 72 7.52 8.17 16.73
CA LYS A 72 8.83 8.80 16.49
C LYS A 72 8.73 10.25 16.01
N ASN A 73 7.56 10.87 16.09
CA ASN A 73 7.27 12.22 15.57
C ASN A 73 7.42 12.36 14.04
N ILE A 74 7.21 11.27 13.30
CA ILE A 74 7.20 11.29 11.84
C ILE A 74 5.75 11.12 11.37
N GLU A 75 5.16 12.22 10.92
CA GLU A 75 3.84 12.17 10.28
C GLU A 75 3.96 11.68 8.84
N CYS A 76 2.97 10.89 8.40
CA CYS A 76 2.92 10.36 7.04
C CYS A 76 1.49 10.20 6.55
N ALA A 77 1.32 10.34 5.23
CA ALA A 77 0.05 10.17 4.58
C ALA A 77 -0.18 8.70 4.27
N LEU A 78 -1.45 8.30 4.15
CA LEU A 78 -1.85 6.93 3.84
C LEU A 78 -2.86 6.94 2.70
N LEU A 79 -2.50 6.26 1.61
CA LEU A 79 -3.35 6.05 0.44
C LEU A 79 -3.74 4.57 0.36
N ASP A 80 -5.04 4.29 0.32
CA ASP A 80 -5.56 3.01 -0.16
C ASP A 80 -5.68 3.08 -1.69
N LEU A 81 -4.87 2.29 -2.38
CA LEU A 81 -4.83 2.29 -3.83
C LEU A 81 -6.13 1.77 -4.45
N ARG A 82 -6.83 0.84 -3.76
CA ARG A 82 -8.09 0.16 -4.16
C ARG A 82 -8.07 -0.62 -5.48
N PHE A 83 -7.55 -0.04 -6.55
CA PHE A 83 -7.45 -0.64 -7.87
C PHE A 83 -6.01 -0.64 -8.34
N LEU A 84 -5.50 -1.82 -8.73
CA LEU A 84 -4.23 -1.93 -9.43
C LEU A 84 -4.41 -1.69 -10.94
N LYS A 85 -5.58 -2.04 -11.48
CA LYS A 85 -5.92 -1.85 -12.89
C LYS A 85 -7.42 -1.51 -13.06
N PRO A 86 -7.76 -0.37 -13.66
CA PRO A 86 -6.86 0.76 -13.93
C PRO A 86 -6.37 1.42 -12.63
N LEU A 87 -5.21 2.06 -12.67
CA LEU A 87 -4.76 2.96 -11.59
C LEU A 87 -5.59 4.25 -11.60
N ASP A 88 -5.53 5.01 -10.50
CA ASP A 88 -6.27 6.27 -10.40
C ASP A 88 -5.78 7.30 -11.41
N PRO A 89 -6.65 7.82 -12.29
CA PRO A 89 -6.23 8.84 -13.26
C PRO A 89 -5.78 10.14 -12.58
N ASN A 90 -6.16 10.37 -11.31
CA ASN A 90 -5.70 11.50 -10.51
C ASN A 90 -4.49 11.15 -9.62
N LEU A 91 -3.91 9.95 -9.75
CA LEU A 91 -2.81 9.50 -8.87
C LEU A 91 -1.63 10.47 -8.89
N SER A 92 -1.31 11.06 -10.05
CA SER A 92 -0.25 12.07 -10.20
C SER A 92 -0.46 13.29 -9.30
N ALA A 93 -1.69 13.80 -9.22
CA ALA A 93 -2.04 14.92 -8.36
C ALA A 93 -2.03 14.53 -6.87
N ILE A 94 -2.42 13.29 -6.55
CA ILE A 94 -2.41 12.76 -5.18
C ILE A 94 -0.98 12.64 -4.67
N ILE A 95 -0.05 12.10 -5.46
CA ILE A 95 1.34 11.88 -5.04
C ILE A 95 2.20 13.15 -5.10
N ALA A 96 1.81 14.16 -5.87
CA ALA A 96 2.61 15.35 -6.13
C ALA A 96 3.16 16.03 -4.86
N PRO A 97 2.37 16.21 -3.77
CA PRO A 97 2.83 16.88 -2.56
C PRO A 97 3.88 16.10 -1.76
N TYR A 98 4.02 14.80 -1.98
CA TYR A 98 4.84 13.93 -1.13
C TYR A 98 6.24 13.72 -1.72
N GLN A 99 7.27 13.85 -0.90
CA GLN A 99 8.67 13.76 -1.34
C GLN A 99 9.09 12.32 -1.65
N LYS A 100 8.49 11.33 -0.97
CA LYS A 100 8.89 9.92 -1.04
C LYS A 100 7.69 9.00 -0.90
N LEU A 101 7.66 7.94 -1.70
CA LEU A 101 6.57 6.97 -1.75
C LEU A 101 7.03 5.61 -1.23
N TYR A 102 6.23 5.00 -0.37
CA TYR A 102 6.47 3.66 0.18
C TYR A 102 5.28 2.76 -0.17
N VAL A 103 5.52 1.68 -0.90
CA VAL A 103 4.46 0.79 -1.41
C VAL A 103 4.38 -0.47 -0.55
N PHE A 104 3.18 -0.80 -0.08
CA PHE A 104 2.88 -1.95 0.77
C PHE A 104 1.85 -2.85 0.08
N SER A 105 2.24 -4.09 -0.24
CA SER A 105 1.32 -5.07 -0.83
C SER A 105 1.78 -6.51 -0.51
N ASP A 106 0.89 -7.48 -0.71
CA ASP A 106 1.21 -8.92 -0.63
C ASP A 106 1.48 -9.52 -2.02
N ASN A 107 1.92 -8.69 -2.96
CA ASN A 107 2.33 -9.13 -4.29
C ASN A 107 3.84 -9.36 -4.31
N TYR A 108 4.30 -10.12 -5.31
CA TYR A 108 5.70 -10.09 -5.68
C TYR A 108 6.04 -8.72 -6.24
N LYS A 109 7.25 -8.24 -5.93
CA LYS A 109 7.76 -6.93 -6.35
C LYS A 109 7.89 -6.83 -7.87
N LEU A 110 8.38 -7.89 -8.52
CA LEU A 110 8.50 -7.97 -9.97
C LEU A 110 7.11 -8.05 -10.61
N GLY A 111 6.74 -7.05 -11.40
CA GLY A 111 5.39 -6.94 -11.99
C GLY A 111 4.29 -6.66 -10.95
N GLY A 112 4.67 -6.28 -9.73
CA GLY A 112 3.78 -5.99 -8.61
C GLY A 112 3.15 -4.61 -8.65
N VAL A 113 2.68 -4.17 -7.48
CA VAL A 113 2.02 -2.87 -7.32
C VAL A 113 2.98 -1.72 -7.56
N ALA A 114 4.20 -1.80 -7.01
CA ALA A 114 5.19 -0.76 -7.24
C ALA A 114 5.63 -0.68 -8.71
N SER A 115 5.66 -1.81 -9.42
CA SER A 115 5.98 -1.83 -10.86
C SER A 115 4.91 -1.05 -11.65
N ALA A 116 3.63 -1.32 -11.41
CA ALA A 116 2.53 -0.59 -12.06
C ALA A 116 2.54 0.91 -11.72
N ILE A 117 2.84 1.28 -10.47
CA ILE A 117 2.97 2.68 -10.08
C ILE A 117 4.13 3.33 -10.84
N LEU A 118 5.31 2.70 -10.88
CA LEU A 118 6.48 3.25 -11.59
C LEU A 118 6.22 3.42 -13.09
N GLU A 119 5.53 2.48 -13.73
CA GLU A 119 5.07 2.60 -15.12
C GLU A 119 4.17 3.83 -15.29
N PHE A 120 3.16 3.99 -14.43
CA PHE A 120 2.28 5.17 -14.44
C PHE A 120 3.07 6.47 -14.24
N LEU A 121 4.01 6.53 -13.28
CA LEU A 121 4.84 7.71 -13.07
C LEU A 121 5.67 8.06 -14.31
N SER A 122 6.22 7.05 -14.97
CA SER A 122 6.99 7.21 -16.19
C SER A 122 6.14 7.80 -17.32
N GLU A 123 4.91 7.31 -17.52
CA GLU A 123 3.97 7.86 -18.51
C GLU A 123 3.61 9.32 -18.23
N GLN A 124 3.57 9.71 -16.95
CA GLN A 124 3.29 11.08 -16.52
C GLN A 124 4.55 11.99 -16.48
N ASN A 125 5.73 11.47 -16.86
CA ASN A 125 7.02 12.16 -16.73
C ASN A 125 7.33 12.63 -15.29
N ILE A 126 6.92 11.85 -14.29
CA ILE A 126 7.15 12.14 -12.87
C ILE A 126 8.30 11.29 -12.36
N LEU A 127 9.33 11.93 -11.81
CA LEU A 127 10.42 11.26 -11.10
C LEU A 127 10.25 11.47 -9.59
N LYS A 128 9.99 10.39 -8.85
CA LYS A 128 9.91 10.38 -7.38
C LYS A 128 10.63 9.16 -6.82
N PRO A 129 11.28 9.28 -5.65
CA PRO A 129 11.78 8.12 -4.92
C PRO A 129 10.63 7.20 -4.51
N VAL A 130 10.67 5.95 -4.97
CA VAL A 130 9.70 4.90 -4.61
C VAL A 130 10.46 3.74 -3.99
N LYS A 131 10.05 3.33 -2.78
CA LYS A 131 10.53 2.12 -2.13
C LYS A 131 9.39 1.13 -1.99
N SER A 132 9.60 -0.10 -2.45
CA SER A 132 8.62 -1.18 -2.40
C SER A 132 8.93 -2.14 -1.25
N PHE A 133 7.91 -2.44 -0.46
CA PHE A 133 7.87 -3.44 0.60
C PHE A 133 6.97 -4.61 0.18
N GLU A 134 7.31 -5.17 -0.97
CA GLU A 134 6.64 -6.32 -1.60
C GLU A 134 7.55 -7.54 -1.56
N ILE A 135 6.99 -8.72 -1.81
CA ILE A 135 7.70 -9.99 -1.71
C ILE A 135 8.79 -10.05 -2.79
N MET A 136 10.02 -10.39 -2.40
CA MET A 136 11.14 -10.58 -3.32
C MET A 136 10.89 -11.80 -4.23
N ASP A 137 11.64 -11.92 -5.34
CA ASP A 137 11.51 -13.03 -6.29
C ASP A 137 12.09 -14.34 -5.72
N GLU A 138 11.48 -14.82 -4.65
CA GLU A 138 11.92 -15.94 -3.85
C GLU A 138 10.71 -16.75 -3.38
N PHE A 139 10.89 -18.06 -3.22
CA PHE A 139 9.83 -18.94 -2.76
C PHE A 139 9.50 -18.69 -1.28
N ILE A 140 8.22 -18.45 -0.97
CA ILE A 140 7.76 -18.28 0.41
C ILE A 140 7.59 -19.64 1.09
N MET A 141 8.35 -19.85 2.16
CA MET A 141 8.23 -21.07 2.97
C MET A 141 6.91 -21.14 3.73
N HIS A 142 6.43 -22.37 3.96
CA HIS A 142 5.25 -22.61 4.78
C HIS A 142 5.53 -22.29 6.25
N GLY A 143 4.52 -21.81 6.98
CA GLY A 143 4.66 -21.53 8.40
C GLY A 143 3.52 -20.69 8.94
N ASN A 144 3.65 -20.28 10.19
CA ASN A 144 2.77 -19.28 10.78
C ASN A 144 2.95 -17.94 10.05
N THR A 145 1.85 -17.31 9.61
CA THR A 145 1.89 -16.07 8.82
C THR A 145 2.75 -14.99 9.44
N ALA A 146 2.67 -14.74 10.76
CA ALA A 146 3.44 -13.69 11.42
C ALA A 146 4.95 -13.99 11.41
N LEU A 147 5.34 -15.27 11.58
CA LEU A 147 6.74 -15.68 11.50
C LEU A 147 7.28 -15.58 10.07
N VAL A 148 6.44 -15.94 9.08
CA VAL A 148 6.79 -15.82 7.66
C VAL A 148 6.96 -14.35 7.29
N GLU A 149 6.00 -13.48 7.63
CA GLU A 149 6.09 -12.03 7.38
C GLU A 149 7.34 -11.44 8.04
N LYS A 150 7.64 -11.81 9.28
CA LYS A 150 8.88 -11.39 9.95
C LYS A 150 10.14 -11.87 9.23
N SER A 151 10.17 -13.12 8.76
CA SER A 151 11.31 -13.63 7.98
C SER A 151 11.51 -12.92 6.65
N LEU A 152 10.43 -12.36 6.08
CA LEU A 152 10.45 -11.56 4.86
C LEU A 152 10.71 -10.06 5.13
N GLY A 153 10.84 -9.65 6.39
CA GLY A 153 10.95 -8.24 6.78
C GLY A 153 9.69 -7.41 6.52
N LEU A 154 8.52 -8.07 6.45
CA LEU A 154 7.21 -7.46 6.19
C LEU A 154 6.40 -7.22 7.48
N ASP A 155 6.96 -7.51 8.65
CA ASP A 155 6.34 -7.13 9.91
C ASP A 155 6.53 -5.63 10.20
N THR A 156 5.68 -5.08 11.08
CA THR A 156 5.65 -3.64 11.36
C THR A 156 6.98 -3.09 11.87
N GLU A 157 7.72 -3.85 12.69
CA GLU A 157 9.00 -3.41 13.26
C GLU A 157 10.04 -3.27 12.15
N SER A 158 10.24 -4.34 11.38
CA SER A 158 11.19 -4.36 10.24
C SER A 158 10.91 -3.27 9.22
N LEU A 159 9.64 -3.01 8.90
CA LEU A 159 9.24 -1.98 7.94
C LEU A 159 9.44 -0.56 8.48
N THR A 160 9.14 -0.34 9.75
CA THR A 160 9.36 0.96 10.40
C THR A 160 10.85 1.29 10.41
N ASP A 161 11.69 0.34 10.81
CA ASP A 161 13.15 0.50 10.81
C ASP A 161 13.69 0.75 9.40
N ALA A 162 13.17 0.03 8.40
CA ALA A 162 13.55 0.23 7.00
C ALA A 162 13.18 1.61 6.45
N ILE A 163 12.13 2.26 6.97
CA ILE A 163 11.77 3.63 6.63
C ILE A 163 12.66 4.61 7.41
N LEU A 164 12.84 4.44 8.72
CA LEU A 164 13.69 5.31 9.53
C LEU A 164 15.12 5.39 8.99
N LYS A 165 15.70 4.25 8.64
CA LYS A 165 17.01 4.16 7.98
C LYS A 165 17.04 4.93 6.66
N ASP A 166 16.00 4.78 5.86
CA ASP A 166 15.89 5.40 4.53
C ASP A 166 15.56 6.90 4.59
N LEU A 167 15.15 7.40 5.75
CA LEU A 167 15.01 8.82 6.09
C LEU A 167 16.25 9.39 6.80
N GLY A 168 17.27 8.57 7.08
CA GLY A 168 18.47 8.99 7.81
C GLY A 168 18.23 9.28 9.29
N GLN A 169 17.20 8.67 9.89
CA GLN A 169 16.84 8.83 11.30
C GLN A 169 17.20 7.61 12.15
N GLU A 170 18.35 6.98 11.87
CA GLU A 170 18.90 5.95 12.77
C GLU A 170 19.22 6.57 14.15
N ARG A 171 19.04 5.79 15.21
CA ARG A 171 19.49 6.15 16.57
C ARG A 171 21.00 6.28 16.64
#